data_AF-A0A7X4HX90-F1
#
_entry.id   AF-A0A7X4HX90-F1
#
_cell.length_a   1.000
_cell.length_b   1.000
_cell.length_c   1.000
_cell.angle_alpha   90.00
_cell.angle_beta   90.00
_cell.angle_gamma   90.00
#
_symmetry.space_group_name_H-M   'P 1'
#
loop_
_entity.id
_entity.type
_entity.pdbx_description
1 polymer ?
#
loop_
_entity_poly.entity_id
_entity_poly.type
_entity_poly.pdbx_seq_one_letter_code
_entity_poly.pdbx_strand_id
1 'polypeptide(L)'
;MAKVTYSLDDATVRRIRRAAERLGKPQSHVVREAVAVYDARTDRLSEAERLRMLGVLDRWREEQAPRSRESVESELREIRLSRRESSLQRAVHDDPS
;
A
#
# COMPACT_ATOMS: atom_id res chain seq x y z
N MET A 1 -7.54 -19.74 18.61
CA MET A 1 -6.86 -20.37 17.44
C MET A 1 -7.94 -20.83 16.48
N ALA A 2 -7.90 -20.40 15.22
CA ALA A 2 -8.84 -20.87 14.19
C ALA A 2 -8.27 -22.11 13.50
N LYS A 3 -9.11 -23.11 13.19
CA LYS A 3 -8.73 -24.28 12.38
C LYS A 3 -9.12 -23.99 10.94
N VAL A 4 -8.17 -24.14 10.03
CA VAL A 4 -8.38 -23.95 8.59
C VAL A 4 -7.84 -25.16 7.85
N THR A 5 -8.53 -25.56 6.79
CA THR A 5 -8.14 -26.67 5.91
C THR A 5 -7.74 -26.09 4.56
N TYR A 6 -6.57 -26.47 4.06
CA TYR A 6 -6.06 -26.07 2.75
C TYR A 6 -5.69 -27.32 1.96
N SER A 7 -5.89 -27.28 0.65
CA SER A 7 -5.36 -28.27 -0.28
C SER A 7 -3.97 -27.84 -0.72
N LEU A 8 -2.98 -28.72 -0.56
CA LEU A 8 -1.60 -28.51 -0.95
C LEU A 8 -1.17 -29.64 -1.87
N ASP A 9 -0.25 -29.38 -2.79
CA ASP A 9 0.35 -30.43 -3.60
C ASP A 9 1.18 -31.39 -2.73
N ASP A 10 1.32 -32.64 -3.19
CA ASP A 10 2.03 -33.67 -2.45
C ASP A 10 3.48 -33.31 -2.16
N ALA A 11 4.14 -32.55 -3.05
CA ALA A 11 5.53 -32.15 -2.83
C ALA A 11 5.64 -31.15 -1.68
N THR A 12 4.71 -30.21 -1.57
CA THR A 12 4.63 -29.28 -0.44
C THR A 12 4.31 -30.00 0.87
N VAL A 13 3.37 -30.95 0.88
CA VAL A 13 3.08 -31.78 2.08
C VAL A 13 4.33 -32.54 2.52
N ARG A 14 5.08 -33.16 1.60
CA ARG A 14 6.34 -33.85 1.91
C ARG A 14 7.39 -32.90 2.49
N ARG A 15 7.51 -31.67 1.96
CA ARG A 15 8.44 -30.66 2.49
C ARG A 15 8.10 -30.28 3.93
N ILE A 16 6.82 -30.05 4.23
CA ILE A 16 6.36 -29.71 5.59
C ILE A 16 6.66 -30.85 6.56
N ARG A 17 6.36 -32.10 6.18
CA ARG A 17 6.66 -33.29 7.00
C ARG A 17 8.15 -33.41 7.31
N ARG A 18 9.00 -33.33 6.29
CA ARG A 18 10.45 -33.40 6.44
C ARG A 18 10.99 -32.28 7.32
N ALA A 19 10.46 -31.06 7.20
CA ALA A 19 10.87 -29.92 8.01
C ALA A 19 10.44 -30.12 9.48
N ALA A 20 9.22 -30.60 9.72
CA ALA A 20 8.70 -30.91 11.04
C ALA A 20 9.56 -31.97 11.76
N GLU A 21 9.90 -33.06 11.06
CA GLU A 21 10.80 -34.10 11.57
C GLU A 21 12.19 -33.56 11.91
N ARG A 22 12.80 -32.80 10.99
CA ARG A 22 14.14 -32.23 11.21
C ARG A 22 14.20 -31.23 12.36
N LEU A 23 13.12 -30.46 12.58
CA LEU A 23 13.06 -29.44 13.61
C LEU A 23 12.50 -29.98 14.94
N GLY A 24 12.00 -31.21 14.97
CA GLY A 24 11.33 -31.79 16.15
C GLY A 24 10.08 -31.02 16.56
N LYS A 25 9.36 -30.42 15.61
CA LYS A 25 8.16 -29.59 15.87
C LYS A 25 6.93 -30.10 15.11
N PRO A 26 5.71 -29.83 15.58
CA PRO A 26 4.49 -30.16 14.83
C PRO A 26 4.43 -29.46 13.46
N GLN A 27 3.80 -30.11 12.47
CA GLN A 27 3.63 -29.52 11.12
C GLN A 27 2.89 -28.18 11.13
N SER A 28 1.92 -28.00 12.03
CA SER A 28 1.20 -26.73 12.20
C SER A 28 2.11 -25.58 12.67
N HIS A 29 3.19 -25.88 13.40
CA HIS A 29 4.22 -24.89 13.75
C HIS A 29 5.05 -24.51 12.53
N VAL A 30 5.45 -25.49 11.73
CA VAL A 30 6.20 -25.24 10.48
C VAL A 30 5.39 -24.37 9.52
N VAL A 31 4.09 -24.66 9.36
CA VAL A 31 3.20 -23.84 8.52
C VAL A 31 3.10 -22.41 9.06
N ARG A 32 2.96 -22.24 10.39
CA ARG A 32 2.90 -20.92 11.01
C ARG A 32 4.17 -20.11 10.79
N GLU A 33 5.33 -20.72 10.99
CA GLU A 33 6.64 -20.08 10.75
C GLU A 33 6.80 -19.72 9.27
N ALA A 34 6.39 -20.61 8.35
CA ALA A 34 6.44 -20.34 6.91
C ALA A 34 5.55 -19.16 6.50
N VAL A 35 4.34 -19.04 7.05
CA VAL A 35 3.43 -17.90 6.81
C VAL A 35 4.05 -16.61 7.32
N ALA A 36 4.63 -16.60 8.52
CA ALA A 36 5.29 -15.40 9.06
C ALA A 36 6.47 -14.93 8.19
N VAL A 37 7.25 -15.88 7.64
CA VAL A 37 8.34 -15.56 6.70
C VAL A 37 7.81 -15.00 5.38
N TYR A 38 6.69 -15.54 4.89
CA TYR A 38 6.05 -15.05 3.67
C TYR A 38 5.46 -13.64 3.86
N ASP A 39 4.80 -13.40 4.98
CA ASP A 39 4.23 -12.10 5.36
C ASP A 39 5.31 -11.02 5.49
N ALA A 40 6.40 -11.33 6.20
CA ALA A 40 7.55 -10.43 6.33
C ALA A 40 8.25 -10.10 5.00
N ARG A 41 8.11 -10.96 3.98
CA ARG A 41 8.56 -10.68 2.60
C ARG A 41 7.57 -9.82 1.82
N THR A 42 6.28 -9.88 2.16
CA THR A 42 5.21 -9.12 1.51
C THR A 42 5.24 -7.65 1.94
N ASP A 43 5.68 -7.35 3.17
CA ASP A 43 5.91 -5.98 3.67
C ASP A 43 7.10 -5.26 3.01
N ARG A 44 7.92 -5.95 2.21
CA ARG A 44 9.01 -5.35 1.43
C ARG A 44 8.61 -5.29 -0.04
N LEU A 45 8.61 -4.08 -0.60
CA LEU A 45 8.55 -3.88 -2.05
C LEU A 45 9.52 -4.85 -2.72
N SER A 46 9.05 -5.61 -3.71
CA SER A 46 9.95 -6.41 -4.54
C SER A 46 11.00 -5.49 -5.17
N GLU A 47 12.17 -6.02 -5.54
CA GLU A 47 13.22 -5.18 -6.14
C GLU A 47 12.72 -4.47 -7.41
N ALA A 48 11.84 -5.11 -8.19
CA ALA A 48 11.19 -4.49 -9.35
C ALA A 48 10.28 -3.32 -8.97
N GLU A 49 9.48 -3.46 -7.91
CA GLU A 49 8.61 -2.38 -7.41
C GLU A 49 9.42 -1.23 -6.80
N ARG A 50 10.47 -1.57 -6.04
CA ARG A 50 11.42 -0.59 -5.49
C ARG A 50 12.08 0.21 -6.60
N LEU A 51 12.62 -0.45 -7.62
CA LEU A 51 13.25 0.22 -8.77
C LEU A 51 12.25 1.07 -9.55
N ARG A 52 11.01 0.60 -9.73
CA ARG A 52 9.94 1.38 -10.36
C ARG A 52 9.63 2.66 -9.58
N MET A 53 9.52 2.57 -8.26
CA MET A 53 9.24 3.72 -7.39
C MET A 53 10.42 4.70 -7.35
N LEU A 54 11.66 4.20 -7.28
CA LEU A 54 12.86 5.04 -7.37
C LEU A 54 12.92 5.77 -8.72
N GLY A 55 12.60 5.09 -9.83
CA GLY A 55 12.54 5.73 -11.14
C GLY A 55 11.47 6.84 -11.26
N VAL A 56 10.41 6.82 -10.44
CA VAL A 56 9.47 7.96 -10.36
C VAL A 56 10.14 9.16 -9.68
N LEU A 57 10.87 8.92 -8.59
CA LEU A 57 11.59 9.97 -7.87
C LEU A 57 12.72 10.58 -8.69
N ASP A 58 13.44 9.77 -9.47
CA ASP A 58 14.50 10.24 -10.36
C ASP A 58 13.93 11.16 -11.45
N ARG A 59 12.80 10.79 -12.06
CA ARG A 59 12.10 11.67 -13.03
C ARG A 59 11.67 13.00 -12.39
N TRP A 60 11.10 12.95 -11.19
CA TRP A 60 10.72 14.17 -10.46
C TRP A 60 11.91 15.03 -10.05
N ARG A 61 13.09 14.45 -9.87
CA ARG A 61 14.32 15.19 -9.57
C ARG A 61 14.85 15.91 -10.82
N GLU A 62 14.78 15.27 -11.98
CA GLU A 62 15.25 15.83 -13.24
C GLU A 62 14.32 16.92 -13.78
N GLU A 63 13.02 16.80 -13.51
CA GLU A 63 12.03 17.82 -13.85
C GLU A 63 12.14 19.02 -12.90
N GLN A 64 12.63 20.16 -13.40
CA GLN A 64 12.51 21.42 -12.66
C GLN A 64 11.04 21.71 -12.39
N ALA A 65 10.73 22.08 -11.14
CA ALA A 65 9.38 22.50 -10.78
C ALA A 65 8.93 23.62 -11.73
N PRO A 66 7.87 23.42 -12.54
CA PRO A 66 7.52 24.34 -13.62
C PRO A 66 6.99 25.68 -13.10
N ARG A 67 6.67 25.77 -11.80
CA ARG A 67 6.14 26.97 -11.15
C ARG A 67 6.74 27.15 -9.77
N SER A 68 6.94 28.40 -9.38
CA SER A 68 7.40 28.74 -8.03
C SER A 68 6.35 28.34 -6.99
N ARG A 69 6.81 28.01 -5.78
CA ARG A 69 5.93 27.69 -4.66
C ARG A 69 4.93 28.79 -4.36
N GLU A 70 5.35 30.06 -4.51
CA GLU A 70 4.51 31.23 -4.28
C GLU A 70 3.36 31.33 -5.29
N SER A 71 3.61 31.04 -6.57
CA SER A 71 2.57 30.99 -7.61
C SER A 71 1.52 29.93 -7.30
N VAL A 72 1.96 28.74 -6.88
CA VAL A 72 1.06 27.64 -6.49
C VAL A 72 0.23 28.00 -5.27
N GLU A 73 0.83 28.62 -4.24
CA GLU A 73 0.10 29.05 -3.04
C GLU A 73 -0.95 30.13 -3.34
N SER A 74 -0.65 31.05 -4.25
CA SER A 74 -1.63 32.06 -4.70
C SER A 74 -2.80 31.42 -5.45
N GLU A 75 -2.54 30.49 -6.37
CA GLU A 75 -3.58 29.72 -7.07
C GLU A 75 -4.45 28.92 -6.08
N LEU A 76 -3.83 28.23 -5.12
CA LEU A 76 -4.55 27.48 -4.10
C LEU A 76 -5.42 28.39 -3.22
N ARG A 77 -4.99 29.62 -2.92
CA ARG A 77 -5.81 30.61 -2.22
C ARG A 77 -7.02 31.03 -3.05
N GLU A 78 -6.85 31.32 -4.33
CA GLU A 78 -7.96 31.68 -5.23
C GLU A 78 -8.99 30.55 -5.35
N ILE A 79 -8.54 29.30 -5.51
CA ILE A 79 -9.44 28.13 -5.57
C ILE A 79 -10.21 27.95 -4.26
N ARG A 80 -9.57 28.19 -3.10
CA ARG A 80 -10.24 28.08 -1.80
C ARG A 80 -11.30 29.18 -1.63
N LEU A 81 -10.99 30.41 -2.04
CA LEU A 81 -11.92 31.54 -1.99
C LEU A 81 -13.13 31.30 -2.89
N SER A 82 -12.90 30.88 -4.15
CA SER A 82 -14.00 30.60 -5.09
C SER A 82 -14.91 29.47 -4.61
N ARG A 83 -14.35 28.43 -3.98
CA ARG A 83 -15.15 27.36 -3.34
C ARG A 83 -15.97 27.87 -2.17
N ARG A 84 -15.41 28.76 -1.35
CA ARG A 84 -16.12 29.39 -0.23
C ARG A 84 -17.29 30.23 -0.74
N GLU A 85 -17.06 31.05 -1.75
CA GLU A 85 -18.13 31.85 -2.36
C GLU A 85 -19.18 30.99 -3.07
N SER A 86 -18.77 29.93 -3.76
CA SER A 86 -19.70 28.98 -4.38
C SER A 86 -20.55 28.24 -3.34
N SER A 87 -19.97 27.89 -2.18
CA SER A 87 -20.73 27.27 -1.09
C SER A 87 -21.69 28.23 -0.39
N LEU A 88 -21.33 29.52 -0.32
CA LEU A 88 -22.20 30.58 0.20
C LEU A 88 -23.34 30.89 -0.77
N GLN A 89 -23.08 30.94 -2.08
CA GLN A 89 -24.11 31.13 -3.11
C GLN A 89 -25.07 29.95 -3.21
N ARG A 90 -24.59 28.71 -3.03
CA ARG A 90 -25.47 27.52 -3.00
C ARG A 90 -26.39 27.52 -1.78
N ALA A 91 -25.88 27.93 -0.60
CA ALA A 91 -26.71 28.08 0.60
C ALA A 91 -27.78 29.18 0.46
N VAL A 92 -27.52 30.23 -0.33
CA VAL A 92 -28.51 31.29 -0.63
C VAL A 92 -29.53 30.85 -1.69
N HIS A 93 -29.20 29.90 -2.57
CA HIS A 93 -30.11 29.38 -3.59
C HIS A 93 -30.98 28.21 -3.08
N ASP A 94 -30.56 27.49 -2.03
CA ASP A 94 -31.30 26.37 -1.43
C ASP A 94 -32.30 26.79 -0.34
N ASP A 95 -32.55 28.09 -0.13
CA ASP A 95 -33.57 28.62 0.78
C ASP A 95 -34.73 29.25 -0.01
N PRO A 96 -35.75 28.47 -0.44
CA PRO A 96 -36.97 29.01 -1.01
C PRO A 96 -37.92 29.38 0.13
N SER A 97 -38.29 30.66 0.20
CA SER A 97 -39.42 31.15 0.99
C SER A 97 -40.73 30.43 0.63
#